data_AF-A0A558NGS0-F1
#
_entry.id   AF-A0A558NGS0-F1
#
_cell.length_a   1.000
_cell.length_b   1.000
_cell.length_c   1.000
_cell.angle_alpha   90.00
_cell.angle_beta   90.00
_cell.angle_gamma   90.00
#
_symmetry.space_group_name_H-M   'P 1'
#
loop_
_entity.id
_entity.type
_entity.pdbx_description
1 polymer ?
#
loop_
_entity_poly.entity_id
_entity_poly.type
_entity_poly.pdbx_seq_one_letter_code
_entity_poly.pdbx_strand_id
1 'polypeptide(L)'
;MFEYEKIEPVFPGNHIDDWQKIRKKQWKYVKRSLGIGLGILPDAIASIKKNVYLLESPIFDTAGSESSAFPTPKDHPGHWGPAPLAGFFLCADQSEEAWDEIWKLYSETTNGETFDGFRQRFLQYVPYGQGPDENNQDLFGTFGGLEQRMLPYLIQSDVYTDDVFQIGRFEYRKVPWKSAHYTFAHIFSHISRAVDKDYFISPFTYAQWLHGLYVSCFSFDLEQDAEFDEESLYLYCQRLVNVLDSNADETFHPNHLKAARLLLTILEDEGTPNWLRKIWVDVRDGKVSV
;
A
#
# COMPACT_ATOMS: atom_id res chain seq x y z
N MET A 1 -3.31 0.48 20.59
CA MET A 1 -2.41 -0.09 19.57
C MET A 1 -3.29 -0.73 18.51
N PHE A 2 -3.17 -0.31 17.25
CA PHE A 2 -3.98 -0.85 16.16
C PHE A 2 -3.45 -2.25 15.80
N GLU A 3 -4.28 -3.27 15.92
CA GLU A 3 -3.86 -4.67 15.69
C GLU A 3 -3.97 -5.03 14.20
N TYR A 4 -3.01 -4.58 13.39
CA TYR A 4 -2.97 -4.90 11.95
C TYR A 4 -2.57 -6.35 11.65
N GLU A 5 -1.93 -7.02 12.60
CA GLU A 5 -1.46 -8.42 12.51
C GLU A 5 -2.61 -9.43 12.44
N LYS A 6 -3.81 -9.07 12.88
CA LYS A 6 -5.01 -9.93 12.88
C LYS A 6 -5.88 -9.76 11.64
N ILE A 7 -5.49 -8.90 10.70
CA ILE A 7 -6.27 -8.64 9.49
C ILE A 7 -5.88 -9.68 8.45
N GLU A 8 -6.84 -10.54 8.08
CA GLU A 8 -6.64 -11.54 7.03
C GLU A 8 -6.10 -10.89 5.76
N PRO A 9 -5.08 -11.50 5.11
CA PRO A 9 -4.50 -10.99 3.89
C PRO A 9 -5.60 -10.74 2.86
N VAL A 10 -5.54 -9.59 2.19
CA VAL A 10 -6.53 -9.28 1.16
C VAL A 10 -6.42 -10.28 0.01
N PHE A 11 -5.30 -10.98 -0.19
CA PHE A 11 -5.19 -12.06 -1.17
C PHE A 11 -5.17 -13.44 -0.52
N PRO A 12 -6.31 -14.15 -0.50
CA PRO A 12 -6.31 -15.53 -0.03
C PRO A 12 -5.51 -16.40 -1.00
N GLY A 13 -4.60 -17.21 -0.44
CA GLY A 13 -3.87 -18.22 -1.19
C GLY A 13 -4.73 -19.44 -1.48
N ASN A 14 -4.24 -20.30 -2.37
CA ASN A 14 -4.89 -21.57 -2.73
C ASN A 14 -5.07 -22.56 -1.56
N HIS A 15 -4.44 -22.32 -0.42
CA HIS A 15 -4.60 -23.06 0.83
C HIS A 15 -5.88 -22.70 1.62
N ILE A 16 -6.66 -21.70 1.20
CA ILE A 16 -7.91 -21.27 1.86
C ILE A 16 -9.13 -21.75 1.06
N ASP A 17 -10.16 -22.24 1.75
CA ASP A 17 -11.45 -22.58 1.11
C ASP A 17 -12.04 -21.37 0.36
N ASP A 18 -12.68 -21.61 -0.79
CA ASP A 18 -13.30 -20.56 -1.63
C ASP A 18 -12.36 -19.43 -2.13
N TRP A 19 -11.03 -19.56 -2.00
CA TRP A 19 -10.06 -18.51 -2.37
C TRP A 19 -10.24 -17.95 -3.78
N GLN A 20 -10.52 -18.82 -4.78
CA GLN A 20 -10.74 -18.38 -6.16
C GLN A 20 -11.95 -17.47 -6.30
N LYS A 21 -13.02 -17.72 -5.53
CA LYS A 21 -14.23 -16.90 -5.54
C LYS A 21 -13.93 -15.51 -4.99
N ILE A 22 -13.12 -15.43 -3.93
CA ILE A 22 -12.67 -14.17 -3.34
C ILE A 22 -11.79 -13.41 -4.34
N ARG A 23 -10.76 -14.05 -4.89
CA ARG A 23 -9.86 -13.44 -5.90
C ARG A 23 -10.58 -13.03 -7.18
N LYS A 24 -11.59 -13.80 -7.65
CA LYS A 24 -12.43 -13.41 -8.79
C LYS A 24 -13.16 -12.08 -8.56
N LYS A 25 -13.62 -11.80 -7.32
CA LYS A 25 -14.24 -10.51 -6.97
C LYS A 25 -13.23 -9.37 -6.99
N GLN A 26 -11.99 -9.63 -6.58
CA GLN A 26 -10.90 -8.65 -6.55
C GLN A 26 -10.35 -8.33 -7.93
N TRP A 27 -10.48 -9.26 -8.88
CA TRP A 27 -9.93 -9.12 -10.23
C TRP A 27 -10.29 -7.81 -10.94
N LYS A 28 -11.48 -7.26 -10.68
CA LYS A 28 -11.90 -5.99 -11.28
C LYS A 28 -11.00 -4.80 -10.91
N TYR A 29 -10.36 -4.86 -9.75
CA TYR A 29 -9.39 -3.86 -9.29
C TYR A 29 -7.98 -4.22 -9.78
N VAL A 30 -7.60 -5.50 -9.66
CA VAL A 30 -6.31 -6.02 -10.15
C VAL A 30 -6.09 -5.72 -11.63
N LYS A 31 -7.08 -5.95 -12.50
CA LYS A 31 -6.97 -5.68 -13.94
C LYS A 31 -6.68 -4.20 -14.24
N ARG A 32 -7.23 -3.28 -13.42
CA ARG A 32 -7.06 -1.83 -13.61
C ARG A 32 -5.63 -1.44 -13.23
N SER A 33 -5.11 -2.00 -12.14
CA SER A 33 -3.72 -1.88 -11.72
C SER A 33 -2.74 -2.43 -12.77
N LEU A 34 -3.00 -3.62 -13.35
CA LEU A 34 -2.14 -4.20 -14.39
C LEU A 34 -2.10 -3.36 -15.69
N GLY A 35 -3.24 -2.77 -16.08
CA GLY A 35 -3.30 -1.94 -17.28
C GLY A 35 -2.67 -0.56 -17.10
N ILE A 36 -3.00 0.15 -16.00
CA ILE A 36 -2.52 1.52 -15.75
C ILE A 36 -1.10 1.52 -15.19
N GLY A 37 -0.79 0.59 -14.28
CA GLY A 37 0.43 0.54 -13.50
C GLY A 37 1.52 -0.41 -14.01
N LEU A 38 1.25 -1.22 -15.03
CA LEU A 38 2.26 -2.06 -15.71
C LEU A 38 2.16 -2.03 -17.24
N GLY A 39 1.23 -1.26 -17.82
CA GLY A 39 1.04 -1.17 -19.27
C GLY A 39 0.62 -2.50 -19.93
N ILE A 40 0.07 -3.47 -19.19
CA ILE A 40 -0.26 -4.78 -19.74
C ILE A 40 -1.52 -4.69 -20.61
N LEU A 41 -1.43 -5.25 -21.83
CA LEU A 41 -2.52 -5.26 -22.80
C LEU A 41 -3.72 -6.12 -22.33
N PRO A 42 -4.97 -5.79 -22.73
CA PRO A 42 -6.18 -6.50 -22.29
C PRO A 42 -6.17 -8.02 -22.51
N ASP A 43 -5.65 -8.50 -23.65
CA ASP A 43 -5.58 -9.93 -23.96
C ASP A 43 -4.60 -10.66 -23.04
N ALA A 44 -3.48 -10.03 -22.71
CA ALA A 44 -2.51 -10.55 -21.75
C ALA A 44 -3.09 -10.55 -20.31
N ILE A 45 -3.83 -9.52 -19.93
CA ILE A 45 -4.57 -9.47 -18.65
C ILE A 45 -5.52 -10.67 -18.52
N ALA A 46 -6.27 -11.02 -19.57
CA ALA A 46 -7.17 -12.17 -19.55
C ALA A 46 -6.42 -13.50 -19.36
N SER A 47 -5.26 -13.65 -20.03
CA SER A 47 -4.39 -14.82 -19.86
C SER A 47 -3.83 -14.92 -18.44
N ILE A 48 -3.32 -13.82 -17.87
CA ILE A 48 -2.80 -13.76 -16.49
C ILE A 48 -3.87 -14.18 -15.49
N LYS A 49 -5.12 -13.71 -15.66
CA LYS A 49 -6.23 -14.11 -14.77
C LYS A 49 -6.39 -15.63 -14.69
N LYS A 50 -6.41 -16.27 -15.86
CA LYS A 50 -6.78 -17.68 -16.01
C LYS A 50 -5.62 -18.60 -15.64
N ASN A 51 -4.42 -18.24 -16.08
CA ASN A 51 -3.28 -19.15 -16.09
C ASN A 51 -2.29 -18.87 -14.95
N VAL A 52 -2.41 -17.73 -14.27
CA VAL A 52 -1.51 -17.34 -13.16
C VAL A 52 -2.31 -17.06 -11.89
N TYR A 53 -3.20 -16.06 -11.92
CA TYR A 53 -3.85 -15.51 -10.73
C TYR A 53 -4.88 -16.45 -10.05
N LEU A 54 -5.47 -17.38 -10.81
CA LEU A 54 -6.48 -18.33 -10.32
C LEU A 54 -6.05 -19.80 -10.47
N LEU A 55 -4.76 -20.04 -10.68
CA LEU A 55 -4.21 -21.39 -10.88
C LEU A 55 -4.30 -22.23 -9.59
N GLU A 56 -4.94 -23.41 -9.62
CA GLU A 56 -5.15 -24.21 -8.39
C GLU A 56 -3.89 -24.90 -7.88
N SER A 57 -3.11 -25.46 -8.81
CA SER A 57 -1.90 -26.21 -8.50
C SER A 57 -0.74 -25.61 -9.28
N PRO A 58 -0.22 -24.46 -8.84
CA PRO A 58 1.00 -23.95 -9.42
C PRO A 58 2.13 -24.94 -9.17
N ILE A 59 2.85 -25.29 -10.23
CA ILE A 59 4.14 -25.98 -10.13
C ILE A 59 5.16 -24.94 -10.59
N PHE A 60 5.88 -24.38 -9.63
CA PHE A 60 6.91 -23.40 -9.92
C PHE A 60 8.24 -24.13 -10.02
N ASP A 61 8.52 -24.72 -11.19
CA ASP A 61 9.82 -25.31 -11.44
C ASP A 61 10.85 -24.19 -11.60
N THR A 62 11.98 -24.30 -10.90
CA THR A 62 13.10 -23.37 -11.00
C THR A 62 14.05 -23.74 -12.15
N ALA A 63 14.06 -25.01 -12.57
CA ALA A 63 14.98 -25.50 -13.59
C ALA A 63 14.56 -25.03 -15.00
N GLY A 64 15.25 -24.01 -15.51
CA GLY A 64 15.05 -23.50 -16.87
C GLY A 64 14.02 -22.38 -17.00
N SER A 65 13.53 -21.83 -15.88
CA SER A 65 12.70 -20.62 -15.87
C SER A 65 13.49 -19.40 -16.32
N GLU A 66 12.92 -18.55 -17.19
CA GLU A 66 13.57 -17.33 -17.70
C GLU A 66 13.02 -16.06 -17.02
N SER A 67 13.83 -15.00 -16.98
CA SER A 67 13.34 -13.67 -16.56
C SER A 67 12.27 -13.17 -17.53
N SER A 68 11.09 -12.85 -16.99
CA SER A 68 9.95 -12.44 -17.79
C SER A 68 9.50 -11.05 -17.40
N ALA A 69 9.47 -10.11 -18.35
CA ALA A 69 8.98 -8.75 -18.08
C ALA A 69 7.51 -8.72 -17.63
N PHE A 70 6.73 -9.76 -17.94
CA PHE A 70 5.33 -9.90 -17.56
C PHE A 70 5.03 -11.29 -16.96
N PRO A 71 4.00 -11.41 -16.12
CA PRO A 71 3.58 -12.68 -15.52
C PRO A 71 3.11 -13.72 -16.55
N THR A 72 3.61 -14.94 -16.45
CA THR A 72 3.34 -16.03 -17.40
C THR A 72 3.31 -17.38 -16.68
N PRO A 73 2.46 -18.34 -17.10
CA PRO A 73 2.39 -19.65 -16.46
C PRO A 73 3.62 -20.53 -16.69
N LYS A 74 4.56 -20.14 -17.56
CA LYS A 74 5.74 -20.93 -17.92
C LYS A 74 6.97 -20.65 -17.05
N ASP A 75 6.96 -19.53 -16.34
CA ASP A 75 8.12 -19.04 -15.61
C ASP A 75 7.79 -18.94 -14.13
N HIS A 76 8.80 -19.15 -13.29
CA HIS A 76 8.70 -19.04 -11.85
C HIS A 76 8.31 -17.61 -11.42
N PRO A 77 7.44 -17.40 -10.41
CA PRO A 77 6.98 -16.07 -10.02
C PRO A 77 8.09 -15.11 -9.57
N GLY A 78 9.20 -15.65 -9.03
CA GLY A 78 10.42 -14.90 -8.72
C GLY A 78 11.11 -14.23 -9.93
N HIS A 79 10.75 -14.62 -11.15
CA HIS A 79 11.26 -14.05 -12.39
C HIS A 79 10.30 -13.06 -13.06
N TRP A 80 9.09 -12.88 -12.53
CA TRP A 80 8.10 -12.00 -13.15
C TRP A 80 8.36 -10.54 -12.83
N GLY A 81 8.42 -9.74 -13.88
CA GLY A 81 8.61 -8.31 -13.84
C GLY A 81 7.34 -7.57 -13.40
N PRO A 82 7.50 -6.52 -12.60
CA PRO A 82 8.70 -6.17 -11.83
C PRO A 82 8.83 -7.07 -10.59
N ALA A 83 9.97 -7.74 -10.51
CA ALA A 83 10.24 -8.72 -9.48
C ALA A 83 10.72 -8.02 -8.18
N PRO A 84 10.47 -8.61 -7.00
CA PRO A 84 9.68 -9.81 -6.74
C PRO A 84 8.17 -9.51 -6.60
N LEU A 85 7.76 -8.23 -6.69
CA LEU A 85 6.42 -7.77 -6.33
C LEU A 85 5.32 -8.41 -7.19
N ALA A 86 5.56 -8.57 -8.49
CA ALA A 86 4.61 -9.25 -9.38
C ALA A 86 4.40 -10.72 -8.99
N GLY A 87 5.48 -11.40 -8.60
CA GLY A 87 5.44 -12.77 -8.10
C GLY A 87 4.59 -12.88 -6.84
N PHE A 88 4.90 -12.08 -5.81
CA PHE A 88 4.14 -12.07 -4.56
C PHE A 88 2.65 -11.80 -4.74
N PHE A 89 2.29 -10.92 -5.68
CA PHE A 89 0.92 -10.50 -5.87
C PHE A 89 0.09 -11.47 -6.73
N LEU A 90 0.67 -11.97 -7.81
CA LEU A 90 -0.07 -12.73 -8.82
C LEU A 90 0.02 -14.23 -8.61
N CYS A 91 0.98 -14.69 -7.80
CA CYS A 91 1.07 -16.09 -7.43
C CYS A 91 -0.24 -16.59 -6.82
N ALA A 92 -0.72 -17.75 -7.28
CA ALA A 92 -1.89 -18.40 -6.71
C ALA A 92 -1.63 -18.85 -5.26
N ASP A 93 -0.42 -19.32 -5.02
CA ASP A 93 0.08 -19.72 -3.71
C ASP A 93 0.59 -18.51 -2.93
N GLN A 94 0.01 -18.28 -1.75
CA GLN A 94 0.35 -17.15 -0.86
C GLN A 94 0.91 -17.65 0.49
N SER A 95 1.36 -18.91 0.53
CA SER A 95 2.08 -19.51 1.65
C SER A 95 3.43 -18.82 1.88
N GLU A 96 3.96 -18.95 3.09
CA GLU A 96 5.29 -18.42 3.43
C GLU A 96 6.38 -19.11 2.61
N GLU A 97 6.25 -20.42 2.39
CA GLU A 97 7.20 -21.22 1.60
C GLU A 97 7.30 -20.73 0.14
N ALA A 98 6.15 -20.47 -0.51
CA ALA A 98 6.14 -19.94 -1.87
C ALA A 98 6.76 -18.54 -1.94
N TRP A 99 6.55 -17.72 -0.90
CA TRP A 99 7.14 -16.39 -0.84
C TRP A 99 8.67 -16.44 -0.63
N ASP A 100 9.15 -17.32 0.25
CA ASP A 100 10.58 -17.54 0.45
C ASP A 100 11.27 -18.00 -0.84
N GLU A 101 10.62 -18.86 -1.62
CA GLU A 101 11.14 -19.33 -2.91
C GLU A 101 11.21 -18.19 -3.94
N ILE A 102 10.15 -17.40 -4.08
CA ILE A 102 10.12 -16.19 -4.93
C ILE A 102 11.25 -15.24 -4.56
N TRP A 103 11.40 -15.00 -3.25
CA TRP A 103 12.41 -14.11 -2.71
C TRP A 103 13.83 -14.61 -2.97
N LYS A 104 14.09 -15.88 -2.67
CA LYS A 104 15.38 -16.52 -2.90
C LYS A 104 15.79 -16.41 -4.38
N LEU A 105 14.89 -16.78 -5.30
CA LEU A 105 15.20 -16.76 -6.73
C LEU A 105 15.44 -15.33 -7.26
N TYR A 106 14.64 -14.36 -6.80
CA TYR A 106 14.89 -12.95 -7.10
C TYR A 106 16.30 -12.53 -6.67
N SER A 107 16.69 -12.87 -5.43
CA SER A 107 17.99 -12.49 -4.89
C SER A 107 19.15 -13.12 -5.69
N GLU A 108 19.01 -14.36 -6.15
CA GLU A 108 20.04 -15.03 -6.96
C GLU A 108 20.21 -14.37 -8.34
N THR A 109 19.10 -13.96 -8.98
CA THR A 109 19.08 -13.40 -10.35
C THR A 109 19.53 -11.94 -10.45
N THR A 110 19.55 -11.21 -9.34
CA THR A 110 19.87 -9.77 -9.27
C THR A 110 21.23 -9.49 -8.62
N ASN A 111 22.15 -10.45 -8.65
CA ASN A 111 23.45 -10.37 -7.97
C ASN A 111 23.31 -10.11 -6.45
N GLY A 112 22.29 -10.67 -5.82
CA GLY A 112 22.06 -10.57 -4.39
C GLY A 112 21.48 -9.23 -3.96
N GLU A 113 20.73 -8.50 -4.81
CA GLU A 113 19.91 -7.40 -4.29
C GLU A 113 18.97 -7.95 -3.21
N THR A 114 19.24 -7.57 -1.97
CA THR A 114 18.50 -8.07 -0.81
C THR A 114 17.23 -7.25 -0.59
N PHE A 115 16.40 -7.71 0.34
CA PHE A 115 15.19 -6.99 0.74
C PHE A 115 15.58 -5.61 1.23
N ASP A 116 16.70 -5.55 1.93
CA ASP A 116 17.33 -4.32 2.37
C ASP A 116 17.64 -3.39 1.19
N GLY A 117 18.04 -3.88 0.01
CA GLY A 117 18.27 -3.04 -1.17
C GLY A 117 16.99 -2.38 -1.72
N PHE A 118 15.86 -3.08 -1.74
CA PHE A 118 14.56 -2.47 -2.10
C PHE A 118 14.03 -1.56 -1.02
N ARG A 119 14.14 -1.98 0.23
CA ARG A 119 13.79 -1.17 1.40
C ARG A 119 14.61 0.10 1.44
N GLN A 120 15.91 0.05 1.15
CA GLN A 120 16.78 1.22 1.04
C GLN A 120 16.30 2.16 -0.06
N ARG A 121 15.99 1.63 -1.26
CA ARG A 121 15.40 2.44 -2.33
C ARG A 121 14.07 3.06 -1.89
N PHE A 122 13.16 2.27 -1.36
CA PHE A 122 11.89 2.77 -0.82
C PHE A 122 12.12 3.89 0.19
N LEU A 123 12.93 3.66 1.23
CA LEU A 123 13.27 4.66 2.26
C LEU A 123 14.03 5.88 1.71
N GLN A 124 14.74 5.74 0.60
CA GLN A 124 15.40 6.85 -0.08
C GLN A 124 14.41 7.74 -0.84
N TYR A 125 13.37 7.16 -1.46
CA TYR A 125 12.48 7.84 -2.39
C TYR A 125 11.15 8.28 -1.77
N VAL A 126 10.57 7.45 -0.90
CA VAL A 126 9.31 7.70 -0.20
C VAL A 126 9.25 9.00 0.61
N PRO A 127 10.33 9.52 1.24
CA PRO A 127 10.26 10.79 1.95
C PRO A 127 10.03 11.99 1.02
N TYR A 128 10.24 11.83 -0.29
CA TYR A 128 10.08 12.89 -1.30
C TYR A 128 8.80 12.73 -2.14
N GLY A 129 8.01 11.68 -1.90
CA GLY A 129 6.80 11.39 -2.67
C GLY A 129 7.04 11.08 -4.15
N GLN A 130 8.28 10.81 -4.55
CA GLN A 130 8.68 10.45 -5.92
C GLN A 130 9.16 9.01 -5.92
N GLY A 131 8.85 8.25 -6.98
CA GLY A 131 9.44 6.92 -7.19
C GLY A 131 10.90 7.02 -7.67
N PRO A 132 11.65 5.91 -7.70
CA PRO A 132 13.04 5.86 -8.17
C PRO A 132 13.30 6.40 -9.58
N ASP A 133 12.24 6.56 -10.38
CA ASP A 133 12.30 7.13 -11.72
C ASP A 133 10.90 7.64 -12.09
N GLU A 134 10.78 8.73 -12.85
CA GLU A 134 9.48 9.27 -13.32
C GLU A 134 8.71 8.25 -14.19
N ASN A 135 9.41 7.23 -14.69
CA ASN A 135 8.90 6.11 -15.48
C ASN A 135 8.80 4.79 -14.71
N ASN A 136 9.33 4.70 -13.49
CA ASN A 136 9.15 3.53 -12.63
C ASN A 136 7.84 3.71 -11.86
N GLN A 137 6.78 3.11 -12.40
CA GLN A 137 5.54 2.89 -11.69
C GLN A 137 5.83 1.93 -10.53
N ASP A 138 6.30 2.49 -9.42
CA ASP A 138 6.52 1.75 -8.20
C ASP A 138 5.20 1.07 -7.84
N LEU A 139 5.20 -0.26 -7.84
CA LEU A 139 3.98 -1.03 -7.61
C LEU A 139 3.49 -0.97 -6.17
N PHE A 140 4.18 -0.22 -5.32
CA PHE A 140 3.73 0.05 -3.97
C PHE A 140 2.36 0.71 -3.99
N GLY A 141 1.45 0.09 -3.28
CA GLY A 141 0.05 0.39 -3.30
C GLY A 141 -0.70 -0.22 -4.47
N THR A 142 -0.05 -0.58 -5.58
CA THR A 142 -0.68 -1.20 -6.75
C THR A 142 -1.14 -2.64 -6.47
N PHE A 143 -0.50 -3.33 -5.51
CA PHE A 143 -0.56 -4.80 -5.32
C PHE A 143 -0.82 -5.34 -3.90
N GLY A 144 -1.64 -4.65 -3.12
CA GLY A 144 -2.74 -5.20 -2.31
C GLY A 144 -2.51 -6.05 -1.08
N GLY A 145 -1.64 -5.59 -0.20
CA GLY A 145 -1.47 -6.25 1.10
C GLY A 145 -0.18 -7.05 1.16
N LEU A 146 0.55 -7.10 0.05
CA LEU A 146 2.00 -7.22 0.11
C LEU A 146 2.55 -6.15 1.04
N GLU A 147 2.13 -4.90 0.88
CA GLU A 147 2.53 -3.78 1.73
C GLU A 147 2.24 -4.07 3.19
N GLN A 148 1.06 -4.62 3.50
CA GLN A 148 0.67 -5.00 4.86
C GLN A 148 1.63 -6.02 5.47
N ARG A 149 1.94 -7.10 4.74
CA ARG A 149 2.91 -8.12 5.18
C ARG A 149 4.35 -7.59 5.20
N MET A 150 4.67 -6.65 4.32
CA MET A 150 5.96 -6.00 4.28
C MET A 150 6.08 -4.84 5.29
N LEU A 151 5.00 -4.40 5.93
CA LEU A 151 5.01 -3.27 6.87
C LEU A 151 6.10 -3.40 7.93
N PRO A 152 6.27 -4.56 8.62
CA PRO A 152 7.30 -4.67 9.66
C PRO A 152 8.72 -4.48 9.12
N TYR A 153 8.92 -4.77 7.83
CA TYR A 153 10.20 -4.62 7.18
C TYR A 153 10.39 -3.21 6.58
N LEU A 154 9.32 -2.60 6.05
CA LEU A 154 9.33 -1.26 5.45
C LEU A 154 9.36 -0.16 6.52
N ILE A 155 8.73 -0.41 7.66
CA ILE A 155 8.51 0.55 8.75
C ILE A 155 8.93 -0.16 10.04
N GLN A 156 10.03 0.31 10.64
CA GLN A 156 10.63 -0.29 11.83
C GLN A 156 10.08 0.27 13.14
N SER A 157 9.18 1.25 13.05
CA SER A 157 8.52 1.83 14.20
C SER A 157 7.08 2.16 13.86
N ASP A 158 6.18 1.67 14.69
CA ASP A 158 4.74 1.92 14.66
C ASP A 158 4.38 3.33 15.18
N VAL A 159 5.34 4.02 15.79
CA VAL A 159 5.26 5.40 16.25
C VAL A 159 6.29 6.26 15.52
N TYR A 160 5.98 7.53 15.35
CA TYR A 160 6.90 8.48 14.75
C TYR A 160 8.09 8.65 15.68
N THR A 161 9.29 8.55 15.12
CA THR A 161 10.55 8.73 15.84
C THR A 161 11.61 9.27 14.90
N ASP A 162 12.48 10.11 15.44
CA ASP A 162 13.70 10.56 14.76
C ASP A 162 14.83 9.53 14.87
N ASP A 163 14.60 8.41 15.57
CA ASP A 163 15.54 7.32 15.67
C ASP A 163 15.98 6.81 14.30
N VAL A 164 17.28 6.57 14.23
CA VAL A 164 17.94 6.03 13.06
C VAL A 164 18.46 4.62 13.33
N PHE A 165 18.66 3.87 12.26
CA PHE A 165 19.30 2.56 12.26
C PHE A 165 20.28 2.49 11.08
N GLN A 166 21.31 1.65 11.21
CA GLN A 166 22.35 1.52 10.19
C GLN A 166 22.09 0.30 9.29
N ILE A 167 22.25 0.48 7.98
CA ILE A 167 22.42 -0.63 7.04
C ILE A 167 23.73 -0.40 6.26
N GLY A 168 24.72 -1.26 6.49
CA GLY A 168 26.06 -1.08 5.94
C GLY A 168 26.70 0.23 6.43
N ARG A 169 27.03 1.13 5.50
CA ARG A 169 27.65 2.44 5.81
C ARG A 169 26.66 3.61 5.88
N PHE A 170 25.38 3.35 5.68
CA PHE A 170 24.34 4.37 5.56
C PHE A 170 23.41 4.35 6.77
N GLU A 171 22.96 5.53 7.17
CA GLU A 171 22.04 5.75 8.28
C GLU A 171 20.64 6.06 7.73
N TYR A 172 19.63 5.35 8.24
CA TYR A 172 18.25 5.43 7.80
C TYR A 172 17.33 5.70 9.00
N ARG A 173 16.24 6.44 8.80
CA ARG A 173 15.20 6.61 9.83
C ARG A 173 14.37 5.35 9.96
N LYS A 174 13.96 5.01 11.19
CA LYS A 174 13.04 3.88 11.44
C LYS A 174 11.67 4.04 10.79
N VAL A 175 11.32 5.27 10.42
CA VAL A 175 10.10 5.62 9.67
C VAL A 175 10.45 6.21 8.29
N PRO A 176 9.56 6.07 7.30
CA PRO A 176 9.84 6.45 5.92
C PRO A 176 9.90 7.96 5.65
N TRP A 177 9.35 8.82 6.52
CA TRP A 177 9.34 10.28 6.30
C TRP A 177 10.26 11.03 7.25
N LYS A 178 10.71 12.22 6.81
CA LYS A 178 11.75 13.01 7.48
C LYS A 178 11.25 13.81 8.69
N SER A 179 9.96 14.09 8.77
CA SER A 179 9.34 14.83 9.89
C SER A 179 7.99 14.22 10.28
N ALA A 180 7.54 14.55 11.50
CA ALA A 180 6.21 14.17 11.98
C ALA A 180 5.12 14.78 11.08
N HIS A 181 5.32 16.01 10.62
CA HIS A 181 4.40 16.67 9.70
C HIS A 181 4.31 15.93 8.35
N TYR A 182 5.43 15.60 7.70
CA TYR A 182 5.39 14.80 6.47
C TYR A 182 4.71 13.46 6.67
N THR A 183 5.00 12.77 7.78
CA THR A 183 4.36 11.50 8.13
C THR A 183 2.84 11.66 8.23
N PHE A 184 2.40 12.65 8.99
CA PHE A 184 0.99 13.00 9.16
C PHE A 184 0.31 13.30 7.81
N ALA A 185 0.89 14.21 7.03
CA ALA A 185 0.33 14.67 5.76
C ALA A 185 0.26 13.54 4.71
N HIS A 186 1.31 12.73 4.59
CA HIS A 186 1.32 11.62 3.64
C HIS A 186 0.25 10.59 3.97
N ILE A 187 0.13 10.17 5.22
CA ILE A 187 -0.86 9.16 5.61
C ILE A 187 -2.27 9.69 5.41
N PHE A 188 -2.55 10.92 5.88
CA PHE A 188 -3.86 11.54 5.74
C PHE A 188 -4.25 11.76 4.26
N SER A 189 -3.33 12.31 3.45
CA SER A 189 -3.55 12.53 2.02
C SER A 189 -3.85 11.22 1.29
N HIS A 190 -3.09 10.14 1.55
CA HIS A 190 -3.29 8.88 0.84
C HIS A 190 -4.59 8.17 1.26
N ILE A 191 -4.98 8.23 2.53
CA ILE A 191 -6.27 7.68 2.99
C ILE A 191 -7.44 8.50 2.41
N SER A 192 -7.35 9.84 2.41
CA SER A 192 -8.42 10.70 1.90
C SER A 192 -8.57 10.66 0.38
N ARG A 193 -7.46 10.68 -0.39
CA ARG A 193 -7.49 10.57 -1.87
C ARG A 193 -8.12 9.27 -2.35
N ALA A 194 -8.03 8.20 -1.55
CA ALA A 194 -8.62 6.91 -1.86
C ALA A 194 -10.16 6.91 -1.88
N VAL A 195 -10.79 7.90 -1.25
CA VAL A 195 -12.24 8.09 -1.23
C VAL A 195 -12.66 9.35 -1.99
N ASP A 196 -11.80 9.80 -2.91
CA ASP A 196 -12.11 10.81 -3.92
C ASP A 196 -12.64 10.11 -5.18
N LYS A 197 -13.81 10.52 -5.68
CA LYS A 197 -14.48 9.89 -6.82
C LYS A 197 -13.71 10.12 -8.13
N ASP A 198 -12.90 11.18 -8.18
CA ASP A 198 -12.17 11.60 -9.38
C ASP A 198 -10.78 10.98 -9.50
N TYR A 199 -10.28 10.32 -8.45
CA TYR A 199 -8.95 9.73 -8.41
C TYR A 199 -8.99 8.21 -8.25
N PHE A 200 -8.25 7.52 -9.10
CA PHE A 200 -7.93 6.12 -8.83
C PHE A 200 -6.71 6.05 -7.92
N ILE A 201 -6.94 5.71 -6.64
CA ILE A 201 -5.91 5.18 -5.77
C ILE A 201 -6.13 3.68 -5.70
N SER A 202 -5.03 2.93 -5.76
CA SER A 202 -5.15 1.49 -5.65
C SER A 202 -5.70 1.11 -4.25
N PRO A 203 -6.58 0.10 -4.13
CA PRO A 203 -7.30 -0.30 -2.90
C PRO A 203 -6.46 -0.88 -1.76
N PHE A 204 -5.18 -0.60 -1.82
CA PHE A 204 -4.10 -1.50 -1.46
C PHE A 204 -2.86 -0.71 -1.02
N THR A 205 -3.01 0.61 -0.89
CA THR A 205 -1.96 1.53 -0.46
C THR A 205 -1.53 1.26 0.98
N TYR A 206 -0.22 1.33 1.23
CA TYR A 206 0.38 1.11 2.56
C TYR A 206 -0.24 2.02 3.63
N ALA A 207 -0.68 3.23 3.27
CA ALA A 207 -1.24 4.21 4.19
C ALA A 207 -2.48 3.69 4.95
N GLN A 208 -3.21 2.71 4.39
CA GLN A 208 -4.36 2.06 5.03
C GLN A 208 -4.03 1.36 6.36
N TRP A 209 -2.74 1.17 6.63
CA TRP A 209 -2.24 0.42 7.79
C TRP A 209 -1.40 1.26 8.74
N LEU A 210 -1.38 2.58 8.56
CA LEU A 210 -0.48 3.49 9.29
C LEU A 210 -1.21 4.42 10.26
N HIS A 211 -2.44 4.12 10.68
CA HIS A 211 -3.16 5.00 11.60
C HIS A 211 -2.46 5.17 12.96
N GLY A 212 -1.72 4.15 13.42
CA GLY A 212 -0.91 4.26 14.65
C GLY A 212 0.19 5.29 14.52
N LEU A 213 0.94 5.19 13.43
CA LEU A 213 2.00 6.14 13.08
C LEU A 213 1.42 7.55 12.86
N TYR A 214 0.26 7.67 12.22
CA TYR A 214 -0.47 8.94 12.09
C TYR A 214 -0.84 9.55 13.46
N VAL A 215 -1.48 8.78 14.35
CA VAL A 215 -1.87 9.25 15.69
C VAL A 215 -0.64 9.66 16.52
N SER A 216 0.46 8.92 16.40
CA SER A 216 1.69 9.26 17.13
C SER A 216 2.29 10.62 16.75
N CYS A 217 1.91 11.18 15.58
CA CYS A 217 2.35 12.51 15.18
C CYS A 217 1.64 13.62 15.97
N PHE A 218 0.54 13.33 16.68
CA PHE A 218 -0.23 14.33 17.44
C PHE A 218 0.50 14.89 18.66
N SER A 219 1.55 14.20 19.14
CA SER A 219 2.41 14.71 20.22
C SER A 219 3.38 15.80 19.76
N PHE A 220 3.44 16.09 18.47
CA PHE A 220 4.31 17.10 17.88
C PHE A 220 3.52 18.36 17.53
N ASP A 221 4.21 19.50 17.55
CA ASP A 221 3.62 20.79 17.20
C ASP A 221 3.57 20.98 15.67
N LEU A 222 2.60 20.31 15.03
CA LEU A 222 2.49 20.28 13.57
C LEU A 222 2.14 21.66 12.99
N GLU A 223 1.40 22.50 13.73
CA GLU A 223 1.00 23.85 13.26
C GLU A 223 2.17 24.82 13.18
N GLN A 224 3.28 24.54 13.87
CA GLN A 224 4.51 25.34 13.82
C GLN A 224 5.52 24.84 12.77
N ASP A 225 5.21 23.75 12.06
CA ASP A 225 6.06 23.26 10.98
C ASP A 225 6.00 24.23 9.78
N ALA A 226 7.16 24.62 9.25
CA ALA A 226 7.23 25.63 8.18
C ALA A 226 6.55 25.19 6.88
N GLU A 227 6.33 23.90 6.70
CA GLU A 227 5.67 23.35 5.53
C GLU A 227 4.19 23.05 5.77
N PHE A 228 3.68 23.29 6.99
CA PHE A 228 2.29 23.05 7.35
C PHE A 228 1.33 23.81 6.43
N ASP A 229 0.47 23.06 5.77
CA ASP A 229 -0.54 23.58 4.85
C ASP A 229 -1.94 23.23 5.34
N GLU A 230 -2.58 24.19 6.00
CA GLU A 230 -3.94 24.05 6.52
C GLU A 230 -4.97 23.84 5.39
N GLU A 231 -4.77 24.45 4.22
CA GLU A 231 -5.71 24.35 3.08
C GLU A 231 -5.79 22.91 2.58
N SER A 232 -4.64 22.23 2.47
CA SER A 232 -4.59 20.81 2.15
C SER A 232 -5.39 19.95 3.14
N LEU A 233 -5.44 20.31 4.43
CA LEU A 233 -6.18 19.54 5.43
C LEU A 233 -7.69 19.68 5.27
N TYR A 234 -8.19 20.86 4.91
CA TYR A 234 -9.60 21.02 4.54
C TYR A 234 -9.93 20.15 3.33
N LEU A 235 -9.09 20.14 2.29
CA LEU A 235 -9.28 19.30 1.11
C LEU A 235 -9.30 17.81 1.47
N TYR A 236 -8.39 17.35 2.34
CA TYR A 236 -8.37 15.96 2.80
C TYR A 236 -9.65 15.61 3.58
N CYS A 237 -10.11 16.49 4.47
CA CYS A 237 -11.38 16.30 5.18
C CYS A 237 -12.58 16.27 4.22
N GLN A 238 -12.60 17.13 3.22
CA GLN A 238 -13.70 17.22 2.25
C GLN A 238 -13.85 15.93 1.46
N ARG A 239 -12.73 15.30 1.06
CA ARG A 239 -12.74 13.96 0.44
C ARG A 239 -13.32 12.90 1.38
N LEU A 240 -12.98 12.96 2.67
CA LEU A 240 -13.49 12.00 3.66
C LEU A 240 -15.01 12.10 3.87
N VAL A 241 -15.65 13.23 3.55
CA VAL A 241 -17.12 13.35 3.59
C VAL A 241 -17.79 12.32 2.68
N ASN A 242 -17.18 11.94 1.55
CA ASN A 242 -17.72 10.91 0.65
C ASN A 242 -17.92 9.54 1.33
N VAL A 243 -17.26 9.29 2.46
CA VAL A 243 -17.42 8.06 3.25
C VAL A 243 -18.74 8.03 4.01
N LEU A 244 -19.32 9.20 4.27
CA LEU A 244 -20.60 9.38 4.95
C LEU A 244 -21.79 9.26 3.99
N ASP A 245 -21.55 9.24 2.68
CA ASP A 245 -22.59 9.06 1.67
C ASP A 245 -23.30 7.70 1.83
N SER A 246 -24.63 7.68 1.70
CA SER A 246 -25.43 6.45 1.80
C SER A 246 -25.07 5.36 0.78
N ASN A 247 -24.40 5.71 -0.32
CA ASN A 247 -23.94 4.78 -1.36
C ASN A 247 -22.41 4.56 -1.35
N ALA A 248 -21.72 4.93 -0.27
CA ALA A 248 -20.26 4.80 -0.18
C ALA A 248 -19.79 3.35 -0.37
N ASP A 249 -20.49 2.37 0.23
CA ASP A 249 -20.18 0.94 0.12
C ASP A 249 -20.37 0.36 -1.30
N GLU A 250 -21.14 1.04 -2.16
CA GLU A 250 -21.29 0.68 -3.57
C GLU A 250 -20.23 1.36 -4.46
N THR A 251 -19.71 2.50 -4.01
CA THR A 251 -18.83 3.38 -4.78
C THR A 251 -17.35 3.01 -4.59
N PHE A 252 -16.94 2.79 -3.34
CA PHE A 252 -15.53 2.67 -2.99
C PHE A 252 -15.13 1.23 -2.64
N HIS A 253 -13.83 0.95 -2.69
CA HIS A 253 -13.33 -0.35 -2.26
C HIS A 253 -13.48 -0.53 -0.74
N PRO A 254 -13.87 -1.71 -0.24
CA PRO A 254 -14.00 -1.97 1.20
C PRO A 254 -12.79 -1.56 2.05
N ASN A 255 -11.57 -1.80 1.57
CA ASN A 255 -10.34 -1.37 2.27
C ASN A 255 -10.22 0.16 2.40
N HIS A 256 -10.54 0.90 1.34
CA HIS A 256 -10.54 2.37 1.39
C HIS A 256 -11.54 2.86 2.42
N LEU A 257 -12.76 2.28 2.42
CA LEU A 257 -13.79 2.61 3.40
C LEU A 257 -13.37 2.24 4.82
N LYS A 258 -12.78 1.06 5.03
CA LYS A 258 -12.32 0.64 6.37
C LYS A 258 -11.25 1.59 6.91
N ALA A 259 -10.24 1.91 6.10
CA ALA A 259 -9.18 2.83 6.50
C ALA A 259 -9.71 4.25 6.73
N ALA A 260 -10.57 4.75 5.84
CA ALA A 260 -11.13 6.09 5.97
C ALA A 260 -12.09 6.21 7.16
N ARG A 261 -12.96 5.22 7.40
CA ARG A 261 -13.84 5.18 8.59
C ARG A 261 -13.05 5.14 9.89
N LEU A 262 -11.94 4.39 9.93
CA LEU A 262 -11.05 4.40 11.10
C LEU A 262 -10.41 5.78 11.31
N LEU A 263 -10.02 6.45 10.22
CA LEU A 263 -9.51 7.81 10.28
C LEU A 263 -10.58 8.80 10.79
N LEU A 264 -11.85 8.64 10.39
CA LEU A 264 -12.97 9.42 10.95
C LEU A 264 -13.13 9.21 12.46
N THR A 265 -13.06 7.96 12.92
CA THR A 265 -13.11 7.65 14.36
C THR A 265 -11.99 8.36 15.11
N ILE A 266 -10.79 8.40 14.54
CA ILE A 266 -9.66 9.14 15.13
C ILE A 266 -9.98 10.65 15.14
N LEU A 267 -10.41 11.24 14.03
CA LEU A 267 -10.69 12.67 13.94
C LEU A 267 -11.78 13.13 14.94
N GLU A 268 -12.71 12.24 15.30
CA GLU A 268 -13.77 12.51 16.27
C GLU A 268 -13.38 12.20 17.73
N ASP A 269 -12.24 11.55 17.95
CA ASP A 269 -11.75 11.17 19.27
C ASP A 269 -11.27 12.37 20.11
N GLU A 270 -11.45 12.28 21.43
CA GLU A 270 -11.03 13.33 22.38
C GLU A 270 -9.52 13.50 22.47
N GLY A 271 -8.73 12.49 22.08
CA GLY A 271 -7.28 12.54 22.00
C GLY A 271 -6.71 13.23 20.74
N THR A 272 -7.54 13.55 19.74
CA THR A 272 -7.09 14.26 18.53
C THR A 272 -6.88 15.75 18.80
N PRO A 273 -5.83 16.40 18.27
CA PRO A 273 -5.60 17.84 18.46
C PRO A 273 -6.83 18.70 18.14
N ASN A 274 -7.11 19.69 19.00
CA ASN A 274 -8.32 20.51 18.90
C ASN A 274 -8.45 21.23 17.56
N TRP A 275 -7.34 21.74 17.01
CA TRP A 275 -7.31 22.40 15.71
C TRP A 275 -7.76 21.45 14.59
N LEU A 276 -7.27 20.22 14.60
CA LEU A 276 -7.58 19.20 13.59
C LEU A 276 -9.04 18.72 13.71
N ARG A 277 -9.49 18.48 14.94
CA ARG A 277 -10.89 18.14 15.21
C ARG A 277 -11.84 19.25 14.75
N LYS A 278 -11.45 20.51 14.96
CA LYS A 278 -12.21 21.67 14.50
C LYS A 278 -12.33 21.69 12.98
N ILE A 279 -11.23 21.49 12.25
CA ILE A 279 -11.24 21.40 10.77
C ILE A 279 -12.21 20.30 10.31
N TRP A 280 -12.10 19.09 10.87
CA TRP A 280 -13.01 17.98 10.53
C TRP A 280 -14.48 18.34 10.77
N VAL A 281 -14.81 18.87 11.96
CA VAL A 281 -16.18 19.25 12.32
C VAL A 281 -16.71 20.34 11.40
N ASP A 282 -15.90 21.34 11.07
CA ASP A 282 -16.31 22.45 10.21
C ASP A 282 -16.60 21.97 8.77
N VAL A 283 -15.81 21.04 8.24
CA VAL A 283 -16.06 20.41 6.93
C VAL A 283 -17.26 19.48 6.96
N ARG A 284 -17.33 18.56 7.92
CA ARG A 284 -18.42 17.58 8.06
C ARG A 284 -19.79 18.25 8.18
N ASP A 285 -19.85 19.33 8.95
CA ASP A 285 -21.09 20.09 9.20
C ASP A 285 -21.39 21.10 8.07
N GLY A 286 -20.57 21.17 7.02
CA GLY A 286 -20.76 22.07 5.88
C GLY A 286 -20.58 23.56 6.20
N LYS A 287 -19.80 23.89 7.25
CA LYS A 287 -19.50 25.28 7.64
C LYS A 287 -18.41 25.91 6.76
N VAL A 288 -17.65 25.09 6.05
CA VAL A 288 -16.60 25.50 5.10
C VAL A 288 -16.83 24.77 3.78
N SER A 289 -16.87 25.52 2.68
CA SER A 289 -16.74 25.00 1.32
C SER A 289 -15.42 25.50 0.76
N VAL A 290 -14.47 24.59 0.55
CA VAL A 290 -13.24 24.86 -0.21
C VAL A 290 -13.47 24.46 -1.66
#